data_AF-A0A920HCT8-F1
#
_entry.id   AF-A0A920HCT8-F1
#
_cell.length_a   1.000
_cell.length_b   1.000
_cell.length_c   1.000
_cell.angle_alpha   90.00
_cell.angle_beta   90.00
_cell.angle_gamma   90.00
#
_symmetry.space_group_name_H-M   'P 1'
#
loop_
_entity.id
_entity.type
_entity.pdbx_description
1 polymer ?
#
loop_
_entity_poly.entity_id
_entity_poly.type
_entity_poly.pdbx_seq_one_letter_code
_entity_poly.pdbx_strand_id
1 'polypeptide(L)'
;MRRSGRRITGIETTKGLIKTKKVACVVAGHSSVLAEMAGMHLPLASRPLQALVSEPVKPILDTVIMSNAVHMYISQSDKGEMVLGLGG
;
A
#
# COMPACT_ATOMS: atom_id res chain seq x y z
N MET A 1 11.83 -12.01 13.25
CA MET A 1 11.08 -11.57 14.45
C MET A 1 11.49 -12.44 15.63
N ARG A 2 11.62 -11.90 16.84
CA ARG A 2 12.00 -12.70 18.02
C ARG A 2 10.76 -13.26 18.71
N ARG A 3 10.79 -14.56 19.00
CA ARG A 3 9.66 -15.32 19.54
C ARG A 3 10.07 -16.18 20.73
N SER A 4 9.11 -16.48 21.58
CA SER A 4 9.18 -17.51 22.61
C SER A 4 7.93 -18.38 22.49
N GLY A 5 8.09 -19.59 21.97
CA GLY A 5 6.96 -20.41 21.50
C GLY A 5 6.11 -19.66 20.47
N ARG A 6 4.80 -19.60 20.70
CA ARG A 6 3.85 -18.90 19.82
C ARG A 6 3.75 -17.38 20.06
N ARG A 7 4.50 -16.81 21.01
CA ARG A 7 4.40 -15.39 21.40
C ARG A 7 5.57 -14.57 20.85
N ILE A 8 5.26 -13.41 20.28
CA ILE A 8 6.27 -12.42 19.88
C ILE A 8 6.85 -11.75 21.14
N THR A 9 8.16 -11.57 21.16
CA THR A 9 8.89 -10.92 22.28
C THR A 9 9.73 -9.72 21.83
N GLY A 10 9.89 -9.52 20.53
CA GLY A 10 10.57 -8.36 19.97
C GLY A 10 10.71 -8.42 18.45
N ILE A 11 11.14 -7.30 17.88
CA ILE A 11 11.43 -7.14 16.45
C ILE A 11 12.90 -6.80 16.28
N GLU A 12 13.59 -7.57 15.45
CA GLU A 12 14.94 -7.24 15.00
C GLU A 12 14.83 -6.30 13.81
N THR A 13 15.49 -5.15 13.92
CA THR A 13 15.57 -4.14 12.89
C THR A 13 17.03 -3.91 12.52
N THR A 14 17.28 -3.20 11.42
CA THR A 14 18.64 -2.76 11.06
C THR A 14 19.28 -1.83 12.10
N LYS A 15 18.49 -1.26 13.00
CA LYS A 15 18.93 -0.40 14.12
C LYS A 15 19.00 -1.13 15.46
N GLY A 16 18.91 -2.46 15.45
CA GLY A 16 18.95 -3.30 16.65
C GLY A 16 17.59 -3.85 17.07
N LEU A 17 17.58 -4.49 18.25
CA LEU A 17 16.42 -5.20 18.80
C LEU A 17 15.48 -4.24 19.54
N ILE A 18 14.20 -4.25 19.17
CA ILE A 18 13.13 -3.58 19.89
C ILE A 18 12.30 -4.65 20.63
N LYS A 19 12.36 -4.66 21.97
CA LYS A 19 11.56 -5.59 22.79
C LYS A 19 10.12 -5.10 22.87
N THR A 20 9.16 -5.97 22.58
CA THR A 20 7.73 -5.64 22.70
C THR A 20 6.90 -6.90 22.93
N LYS A 21 5.75 -6.74 23.58
CA LYS A 21 4.76 -7.81 23.82
C LYS A 21 3.73 -7.90 22.69
N LYS A 22 3.55 -6.84 21.90
CA LYS A 22 2.54 -6.72 20.84
C LYS A 22 3.14 -6.05 19.61
N VAL A 23 2.75 -6.50 18.43
CA VAL A 23 3.18 -5.97 17.13
C VAL A 23 1.96 -5.92 16.23
N ALA A 24 1.80 -4.82 15.50
CA ALA A 24 0.83 -4.68 14.42
C ALA A 24 1.57 -4.62 13.08
N CYS A 25 1.03 -5.28 12.05
CA CYS A 25 1.59 -5.29 10.70
C CYS A 25 0.83 -4.28 9.83
N VAL A 26 1.50 -3.19 9.41
CA VAL A 26 0.91 -2.09 8.62
C VAL A 26 1.85 -1.67 7.49
N VAL A 27 2.33 -2.66 6.72
CA VAL A 27 3.39 -2.47 5.70
C VAL A 27 2.89 -2.67 4.26
N ALA A 28 1.57 -2.62 4.06
CA ALA A 28 0.90 -2.74 2.75
C ALA A 28 1.43 -3.93 1.92
N GLY A 29 2.07 -3.68 0.77
CA GLY A 29 2.57 -4.71 -0.14
C GLY A 29 3.62 -5.67 0.44
N HIS A 30 4.22 -5.35 1.60
CA HIS A 30 5.18 -6.24 2.28
C HIS A 30 4.53 -7.07 3.41
N SER A 31 3.21 -7.06 3.54
CA SER A 31 2.52 -7.72 4.66
C SER A 31 2.73 -9.22 4.69
N SER A 32 2.73 -9.88 3.52
CA SER A 32 2.99 -11.32 3.42
C SER A 32 4.41 -11.68 3.87
N VAL A 33 5.41 -10.85 3.57
CA VAL A 33 6.80 -11.05 4.01
C VAL A 33 6.90 -11.00 5.54
N LEU A 34 6.31 -9.98 6.18
CA LEU A 34 6.33 -9.89 7.64
C LEU A 34 5.51 -10.99 8.32
N ALA A 35 4.40 -11.42 7.72
CA ALA A 35 3.60 -12.52 8.25
C ALA A 35 4.36 -13.86 8.17
N GLU A 36 5.10 -14.10 7.10
CA GLU A 36 5.96 -15.29 6.96
C GLU A 36 7.05 -15.29 8.03
N MET A 37 7.66 -14.13 8.33
CA MET A 37 8.61 -13.99 9.46
C MET A 37 7.95 -14.28 10.83
N ALA A 38 6.63 -14.15 10.93
CA ALA A 38 5.83 -14.53 12.10
C ALA A 38 5.29 -15.98 12.02
N GLY A 39 5.63 -16.73 10.97
CA GLY A 39 5.14 -18.09 10.71
C GLY A 39 3.66 -18.15 10.39
N MET A 40 3.12 -17.10 9.77
CA MET A 40 1.73 -16.99 9.35
C MET A 40 1.66 -16.86 7.83
N HIS A 41 0.72 -17.58 7.21
CA HIS A 41 0.35 -17.35 5.82
C HIS A 41 -0.76 -16.30 5.75
N LEU A 42 -0.63 -15.31 4.85
CA LEU A 42 -1.69 -14.37 4.53
C LEU A 42 -2.17 -14.62 3.09
N PRO A 43 -3.49 -14.70 2.86
CA PRO A 43 -4.07 -14.85 1.52
C PRO A 43 -4.06 -13.51 0.76
N LEU A 44 -2.89 -12.89 0.61
CA LEU A 44 -2.68 -11.61 -0.05
C LEU A 44 -1.64 -11.76 -1.16
N ALA A 45 -1.88 -11.08 -2.29
CA ALA A 45 -0.95 -11.01 -3.41
C ALA A 45 -0.65 -9.55 -3.74
N SER A 46 0.63 -9.18 -3.73
CA SER A 46 1.10 -7.85 -4.10
C SER A 46 1.21 -7.75 -5.61
N ARG A 47 0.51 -6.77 -6.20
CA ARG A 47 0.53 -6.50 -7.64
C ARG A 47 0.95 -5.04 -7.88
N PRO A 48 1.71 -4.76 -8.96
CA PRO A 48 1.97 -3.38 -9.34
C PRO A 48 0.66 -2.72 -9.77
N LEU A 49 0.47 -1.48 -9.34
CA LEU A 49 -0.59 -0.58 -9.81
C LEU A 49 0.08 0.69 -10.30
N GLN A 50 -0.31 1.16 -11.49
CA GLN A 50 0.29 2.34 -12.12
C GLN A 50 -0.67 3.52 -12.05
N ALA A 51 -0.10 4.69 -11.80
CA ALA A 51 -0.78 5.97 -11.84
C ALA A 51 0.11 6.98 -12.60
N LEU A 52 -0.52 7.97 -13.21
CA LEU A 52 0.16 9.06 -13.93
C LEU A 52 -0.51 10.40 -13.62
N VAL A 53 0.25 11.47 -13.81
CA VAL A 53 -0.23 12.85 -13.67
C VAL A 53 0.14 13.67 -14.90
N SER A 54 -0.73 14.59 -15.29
CA SER A 54 -0.39 15.62 -16.29
C SER A 54 0.29 16.82 -15.63
N GLU A 55 0.78 17.74 -16.46
CA GLU A 55 1.01 19.12 -16.00
C GLU A 55 -0.30 19.80 -15.56
N PRO A 56 -0.24 20.84 -14.70
CA PRO A 56 -1.41 21.61 -14.30
C PRO A 56 -2.12 22.29 -15.48
N VAL A 57 -3.43 22.13 -15.56
CA VAL A 57 -4.29 22.84 -16.50
C VAL A 57 -5.41 23.59 -15.76
N LYS A 58 -6.08 24.52 -16.46
CA LYS A 58 -7.25 25.22 -15.89
C LYS A 58 -8.31 24.19 -15.44
N PRO A 59 -9.14 24.51 -14.43
CA PRO A 59 -10.21 23.62 -14.01
C PRO A 59 -11.15 23.28 -15.16
N ILE A 60 -11.24 22.00 -15.50
CA ILE A 60 -12.09 21.45 -16.57
C ILE A 60 -12.85 20.21 -16.13
N LEU A 61 -12.49 19.61 -14.99
CA LEU A 61 -13.15 18.43 -14.44
C LEU A 61 -13.46 18.66 -12.95
N ASP A 62 -14.74 18.70 -12.62
CA ASP A 62 -15.28 18.99 -11.28
C ASP A 62 -15.74 17.74 -10.52
N THR A 63 -15.55 16.56 -11.12
CA THR A 63 -15.95 15.27 -10.55
C THR A 63 -14.90 14.17 -10.78
N VAL A 64 -15.07 13.05 -10.09
CA VAL A 64 -14.27 11.85 -10.31
C VAL A 64 -14.98 10.97 -11.33
N ILE A 65 -14.30 10.65 -12.44
CA ILE A 65 -14.82 9.71 -13.44
C ILE A 65 -14.15 8.35 -13.23
N MET A 66 -14.96 7.30 -13.16
CA MET A 66 -14.53 5.90 -13.15
C MET A 66 -15.22 5.17 -14.29
N SER A 67 -14.47 4.43 -15.10
CA SER A 67 -15.04 3.62 -16.17
C SER A 67 -14.40 2.24 -16.23
N ASN A 68 -15.23 1.21 -16.02
CA ASN A 68 -14.82 -0.18 -16.17
C ASN A 68 -14.61 -0.57 -17.64
N ALA A 69 -15.25 0.10 -18.60
CA ALA A 69 -15.07 -0.21 -20.02
C ALA A 69 -13.66 0.10 -20.52
N VAL A 70 -13.00 1.09 -19.92
CA VAL A 70 -11.61 1.48 -20.23
C VAL A 70 -10.65 1.20 -19.06
N HIS A 71 -11.13 0.57 -17.98
CA HIS A 71 -10.36 0.22 -16.79
C HIS A 71 -9.53 1.37 -16.20
N MET A 72 -10.14 2.55 -16.12
CA MET A 72 -9.47 3.79 -15.75
C MET A 72 -10.32 4.64 -14.80
N TYR A 73 -9.65 5.38 -13.94
CA TYR A 73 -10.22 6.54 -13.27
C TYR A 73 -9.43 7.82 -13.56
N ILE A 74 -10.11 8.96 -13.51
CA ILE A 74 -9.52 10.28 -13.67
C ILE A 74 -10.20 11.31 -12.76
N SER A 75 -9.39 12.19 -12.17
CA SER A 75 -9.84 13.37 -11.42
C SER A 75 -8.86 14.52 -11.63
N GLN A 76 -9.29 15.76 -11.42
CA GLN A 76 -8.39 16.91 -11.41
C GLN A 76 -8.01 17.27 -9.97
N SER A 77 -6.73 17.46 -9.69
CA SER A 77 -6.23 17.87 -8.37
C SER A 77 -6.52 19.35 -8.10
N ASP A 78 -6.48 19.78 -6.84
CA ASP A 78 -6.60 21.21 -6.47
C ASP A 78 -5.49 22.08 -7.09
N LYS A 79 -4.38 21.46 -7.50
CA LYS A 79 -3.27 22.12 -8.19
C LYS A 79 -3.50 22.22 -9.71
N GLY A 80 -4.53 21.57 -10.25
CA GLY A 80 -4.90 21.58 -11.66
C GLY A 80 -4.39 20.38 -12.47
N GLU A 81 -3.64 19.45 -11.88
CA GLU A 81 -3.09 18.27 -12.57
C GLU A 81 -4.20 17.23 -12.79
N MET A 82 -4.21 16.58 -13.94
CA MET A 82 -5.06 15.41 -14.16
C MET A 82 -4.39 14.20 -13.50
N VAL A 83 -5.05 13.59 -12.52
CA VAL A 83 -4.60 12.38 -11.83
C VAL A 83 -5.34 11.19 -12.42
N LEU A 84 -4.59 10.26 -13.01
CA LEU A 84 -5.12 9.07 -13.65
C LEU A 84 -4.54 7.82 -12.99
N GLY A 85 -5.37 6.79 -12.88
CA GLY A 85 -4.90 5.44 -12.55
C GLY A 85 -5.54 4.40 -13.44
N LEU A 86 -4.76 3.39 -13.74
CA LEU A 86 -5.16 2.22 -14.52
C LEU A 86 -5.21 1.03 -13.59
N GLY A 87 -6.36 0.36 -13.52
CA GLY A 87 -6.57 -0.81 -12.68
C GLY A 87 -7.03 -2.00 -13.51
N GLY A 88 -6.16 -3.01 -13.61
CA GLY A 88 -6.48 -4.32 -14.21
C GLY A 88 -7.08 -5.29 -13.20
#